data_AF-A0A2E4HVG6-F1
#
_entry.id   AF-A0A2E4HVG6-F1
#
_cell.length_a   1.000
_cell.length_b   1.000
_cell.length_c   1.000
_cell.angle_alpha   90.00
_cell.angle_beta   90.00
_cell.angle_gamma   90.00
#
_symmetry.space_group_name_H-M   'P 1'
#
loop_
_entity.id
_entity.type
_entity.pdbx_description
1 polymer ?
#
loop_
_entity_poly.entity_id
_entity_poly.type
_entity_poly.pdbx_seq_one_letter_code
_entity_poly.pdbx_strand_id
1 'polypeptide(L)'
;MSEKVEMEKKREKGQVSGQLGRVWSEIKQISKQVERETRKSGRVSRLRLDMHRLRREKLAAQSRLGQAVHAAFQEYGDSIALSEVEELANGAATINILIEKIIAKEAEVEQLRQTGTADDQPLETSGEVA
;
A
#
# COMPACT_ATOMS: atom_id res chain seq x y z
N MET A 1 -3.73 44.39 -47.71
CA MET A 1 -2.78 43.73 -46.78
C MET A 1 -3.39 43.39 -45.41
N SER A 2 -4.46 44.06 -44.95
CA SER A 2 -5.01 43.83 -43.60
C SER A 2 -5.74 42.50 -43.38
N GLU A 3 -6.51 41.97 -44.35
CA GLU A 3 -7.28 40.73 -44.16
C GLU A 3 -6.39 39.48 -43.99
N LYS A 4 -5.27 39.39 -44.71
CA LYS A 4 -4.32 38.28 -44.59
C LYS A 4 -3.74 38.18 -43.17
N VAL A 5 -3.32 39.31 -42.62
CA VAL A 5 -2.76 39.41 -41.26
C VAL A 5 -3.82 39.08 -40.19
N GLU A 6 -5.08 39.45 -40.43
CA GLU A 6 -6.18 39.13 -39.52
C GLU A 6 -6.52 37.63 -39.53
N MET A 7 -6.46 36.98 -40.70
CA MET A 7 -6.68 35.54 -40.88
C MET A 7 -5.55 34.70 -40.24
N GLU A 8 -4.30 35.15 -40.37
CA GLU A 8 -3.15 34.52 -39.70
C GLU A 8 -3.26 34.62 -38.18
N LYS A 9 -3.59 35.79 -37.63
CA LYS A 9 -3.82 35.96 -36.18
C LYS A 9 -4.97 35.10 -35.65
N LYS A 10 -6.05 34.91 -36.44
CA LYS A 10 -7.16 34.00 -36.06
C LYS A 10 -6.72 32.53 -36.06
N ARG A 11 -5.87 32.12 -37.00
CA ARG A 11 -5.28 30.77 -37.04
C ARG A 11 -4.32 30.51 -35.87
N GLU A 12 -3.42 31.44 -35.59
CA GLU A 12 -2.51 31.37 -34.45
C GLU A 12 -3.27 31.30 -33.12
N LYS A 13 -4.29 32.15 -32.92
CA LYS A 13 -5.17 32.06 -31.74
C LYS A 13 -5.90 30.71 -31.65
N GLY A 14 -6.35 30.16 -32.78
CA GLY A 14 -6.96 28.83 -32.84
C GLY A 14 -6.00 27.72 -32.40
N GLN A 15 -4.75 27.73 -32.90
CA GLN A 15 -3.69 26.80 -32.50
C GLN A 15 -3.35 26.92 -31.01
N VAL A 16 -3.18 28.13 -30.50
CA VAL A 16 -2.90 28.37 -29.07
C VAL A 16 -4.07 27.87 -28.21
N SER A 17 -5.31 28.09 -28.61
CA SER A 17 -6.48 27.57 -27.88
C SER A 17 -6.53 26.04 -27.85
N GLY A 18 -6.14 25.39 -28.96
CA GLY A 18 -6.05 23.93 -29.04
C GLY A 18 -4.92 23.35 -28.20
N GLN A 19 -3.75 23.99 -28.19
CA GLN A 19 -2.63 23.64 -27.32
C GLN A 19 -3.00 23.79 -25.85
N LEU A 20 -3.64 24.89 -25.46
CA LEU A 20 -4.12 25.11 -24.09
C LEU A 20 -5.17 24.06 -23.68
N GLY A 21 -6.05 23.66 -24.60
CA GLY A 21 -7.04 22.60 -24.36
C GLY A 21 -6.39 21.22 -24.11
N ARG A 22 -5.31 20.90 -24.82
CA ARG A 22 -4.52 19.68 -24.61
C ARG A 22 -3.81 19.69 -23.25
N VAL A 23 -3.07 20.77 -22.96
CA VAL A 23 -2.39 20.96 -21.67
C VAL A 23 -3.37 20.87 -20.51
N TRP A 24 -4.56 21.47 -20.63
CA TRP A 24 -5.60 21.37 -19.60
C TRP A 24 -6.11 19.94 -19.38
N SER A 25 -6.19 19.15 -20.46
CA SER A 25 -6.61 17.75 -20.39
C SER A 25 -5.54 16.88 -19.73
N GLU A 26 -4.26 17.10 -20.05
CA GLU A 26 -3.12 16.45 -19.41
C GLU A 26 -3.04 16.78 -17.91
N ILE A 27 -3.17 18.06 -17.54
CA ILE A 27 -3.20 18.49 -16.13
C ILE A 27 -4.31 17.78 -15.36
N LYS A 28 -5.51 17.64 -15.97
CA LYS A 28 -6.62 16.90 -15.34
C LYS A 28 -6.30 15.41 -15.16
N GLN A 29 -5.65 14.77 -16.12
CA GLN A 29 -5.25 13.37 -16.02
C GLN A 29 -4.20 13.17 -14.92
N ILE A 30 -3.16 14.01 -14.90
CA ILE A 30 -2.11 13.99 -13.87
C ILE A 30 -2.70 14.22 -12.49
N SER A 31 -3.60 15.21 -12.33
CA SER A 31 -4.25 15.49 -11.05
C SER A 31 -5.02 14.28 -10.52
N LYS A 32 -5.79 13.60 -11.38
CA LYS A 32 -6.49 12.35 -11.01
C LYS A 32 -5.52 11.23 -10.65
N GLN A 33 -4.39 11.11 -11.34
CA GLN A 33 -3.36 10.12 -11.04
C GLN A 33 -2.73 10.38 -9.66
N VAL A 34 -2.34 11.62 -9.36
CA VAL A 34 -1.79 12.02 -8.06
C VAL A 34 -2.78 11.72 -6.92
N GLU A 35 -4.07 12.03 -7.11
CA GLU A 35 -5.10 11.74 -6.12
C GLU A 35 -5.22 10.22 -5.85
N ARG A 36 -5.19 9.39 -6.90
CA ARG A 36 -5.23 7.92 -6.78
C ARG A 36 -4.01 7.38 -6.04
N GLU A 37 -2.81 7.79 -6.43
CA GLU A 37 -1.56 7.35 -5.80
C GLU A 37 -1.44 7.82 -4.35
N THR A 38 -1.90 9.04 -4.04
CA THR A 38 -1.93 9.54 -2.65
C THR A 38 -2.85 8.69 -1.77
N ARG A 39 -4.05 8.36 -2.25
CA ARG A 39 -4.99 7.48 -1.53
C ARG A 39 -4.40 6.08 -1.31
N LYS A 40 -3.75 5.53 -2.33
CA LYS A 40 -3.08 4.23 -2.28
C LYS A 40 -1.95 4.21 -1.25
N SER A 41 -1.06 5.20 -1.31
CA SER A 41 0.02 5.39 -0.33
C SER A 41 -0.52 5.50 1.11
N GLY A 42 -1.61 6.25 1.30
CA GLY A 42 -2.29 6.34 2.60
C GLY A 42 -2.89 5.02 3.09
N ARG A 43 -3.36 4.14 2.19
CA ARG A 43 -3.81 2.78 2.54
C ARG A 43 -2.64 1.89 2.93
N VAL A 44 -1.56 1.87 2.15
CA VAL A 44 -0.34 1.10 2.44
C VAL A 44 0.25 1.52 3.79
N SER A 45 0.29 2.81 4.08
CA SER A 45 0.80 3.34 5.34
C SER A 45 -0.01 2.84 6.54
N ARG A 46 -1.34 2.81 6.44
CA ARG A 46 -2.21 2.24 7.48
C ARG A 46 -1.96 0.75 7.68
N LEU A 47 -1.88 -0.03 6.60
CA LEU A 47 -1.57 -1.45 6.68
C LEU A 47 -0.22 -1.72 7.37
N ARG A 48 0.81 -0.90 7.08
CA ARG A 48 2.11 -1.00 7.75
C ARG A 48 2.03 -0.73 9.24
N LEU A 49 1.27 0.29 9.66
CA LEU A 49 1.05 0.57 11.08
C LEU A 49 0.35 -0.59 11.79
N ASP A 50 -0.68 -1.17 11.17
CA ASP A 50 -1.39 -2.33 11.71
C ASP A 50 -0.46 -3.55 11.84
N MET A 51 0.37 -3.83 10.83
CA MET A 51 1.38 -4.89 10.92
C MET A 51 2.39 -4.64 12.04
N HIS A 52 2.86 -3.40 12.22
CA HIS A 52 3.76 -3.06 13.34
C HIS A 52 3.11 -3.32 14.69
N ARG A 53 1.81 -3.03 14.83
CA ARG A 53 1.04 -3.37 16.04
C ARG A 53 0.96 -4.89 16.22
N LEU A 54 0.54 -5.64 15.20
CA LEU A 54 0.42 -7.10 15.26
C LEU A 54 1.76 -7.78 15.60
N ARG A 55 2.88 -7.30 15.04
CA ARG A 55 4.22 -7.81 15.35
C ARG A 55 4.61 -7.58 16.81
N ARG A 56 4.24 -6.43 17.40
CA ARG A 56 4.44 -6.17 18.83
C ARG A 56 3.58 -7.10 19.70
N GLU A 57 2.31 -7.29 19.33
CA GLU A 57 1.41 -8.22 20.01
C GLU A 57 1.95 -9.65 19.95
N LYS A 58 2.47 -10.08 18.79
CA LYS A 58 3.11 -11.40 18.61
C LYS A 58 4.32 -11.57 19.54
N LEU A 59 5.21 -10.58 19.60
CA LEU A 59 6.38 -10.63 20.48
C LEU A 59 5.98 -10.72 21.96
N ALA A 60 4.95 -9.97 22.37
CA ALA A 60 4.43 -10.05 23.73
C ALA A 60 3.84 -11.43 24.03
N ALA A 61 3.07 -12.01 23.12
CA ALA A 61 2.52 -13.35 23.25
C ALA A 61 3.62 -14.43 23.32
N GLN A 62 4.66 -14.32 22.48
CA GLN A 62 5.83 -15.19 22.53
C GLN A 62 6.58 -15.11 23.87
N SER A 63 6.76 -13.90 24.40
CA SER A 63 7.40 -13.71 25.71
C SER A 63 6.60 -14.34 26.83
N ARG A 64 5.27 -14.17 26.84
CA ARG A 64 4.39 -14.79 27.84
C ARG A 64 4.41 -16.31 27.74
N LEU A 65 4.33 -16.86 26.53
CA LEU A 65 4.42 -18.30 26.33
C LEU A 65 5.76 -18.84 26.81
N GLY A 66 6.87 -18.17 26.52
CA GLY A 66 8.19 -18.58 27.00
C GLY A 66 8.29 -18.57 28.53
N GLN A 67 7.70 -17.59 29.20
CA GLN A 67 7.60 -17.55 30.66
C GLN A 67 6.76 -18.70 31.22
N ALA A 68 5.61 -18.98 30.61
CA ALA A 68 4.73 -20.08 31.01
C ALA A 68 5.40 -21.45 30.82
N VAL A 69 6.10 -21.65 29.71
CA VAL A 69 6.91 -22.86 29.46
C VAL A 69 7.99 -23.00 30.52
N HIS A 70 8.73 -21.93 30.84
CA HIS A 70 9.76 -21.98 31.86
C HIS A 70 9.19 -22.31 33.25
N ALA A 71 8.05 -21.72 33.62
CA ALA A 71 7.36 -22.02 34.88
C ALA A 71 6.91 -23.48 34.94
N ALA A 72 6.32 -24.01 33.86
CA ALA A 72 5.91 -25.40 33.78
C ALA A 72 7.10 -26.37 33.96
N PHE A 73 8.26 -26.07 33.36
CA PHE A 73 9.47 -26.86 33.56
C PHE A 73 10.00 -26.80 35.00
N GLN A 74 9.88 -25.68 35.69
CA GLN A 74 10.28 -25.56 37.10
C GLN A 74 9.37 -26.37 38.03
N GLU A 75 8.07 -26.42 37.74
CA GLU A 75 7.08 -27.09 38.59
C GLU A 75 7.01 -28.60 38.34
N TYR A 76 7.10 -29.03 37.07
CA TYR A 76 6.83 -30.41 36.67
C TYR A 76 8.05 -31.14 36.08
N GLY A 77 9.17 -30.44 35.85
CA GLY A 77 10.36 -31.00 35.20
C GLY A 77 10.08 -31.52 33.78
N ASP A 78 10.85 -32.51 33.34
CA ASP A 78 10.68 -33.15 32.02
C ASP A 78 9.49 -34.13 31.95
N SER A 79 8.73 -34.24 33.04
CA SER A 79 7.64 -35.22 33.15
C SER A 79 6.33 -34.75 32.51
N ILE A 80 6.27 -33.51 31.99
CA ILE A 80 5.07 -32.92 31.42
C ILE A 80 5.15 -32.81 29.90
N ALA A 81 4.11 -33.27 29.20
CA ALA A 81 3.92 -32.91 27.81
C ALA A 81 3.35 -31.49 27.75
N LEU A 82 4.12 -30.52 27.24
CA LEU A 82 3.71 -29.12 27.17
C LEU A 82 2.39 -28.89 26.40
N SER A 83 2.01 -29.84 25.52
CA SER A 83 0.72 -29.84 24.81
C SER A 83 -0.49 -30.13 25.70
N GLU A 84 -0.29 -30.74 26.86
CA GLU A 84 -1.36 -31.06 27.81
C GLU A 84 -1.67 -29.89 28.76
N VAL A 85 -0.77 -28.90 28.80
CA VAL A 85 -0.99 -27.65 29.53
C VAL A 85 -1.81 -26.72 28.65
N GLU A 86 -3.11 -26.62 28.94
CA GLU A 86 -4.08 -25.83 28.17
C GLU A 86 -3.62 -24.38 27.92
N GLU A 87 -2.99 -23.75 28.92
CA GLU A 87 -2.44 -22.40 28.80
C GLU A 87 -1.37 -22.28 27.71
N LEU A 88 -0.51 -23.29 27.56
CA LEU A 88 0.55 -23.32 26.55
C LEU A 88 -0.01 -23.53 25.14
N ALA A 89 -0.99 -24.44 25.02
CA ALA A 89 -1.71 -24.66 23.77
C ALA A 89 -2.44 -23.38 23.31
N ASN A 90 -3.12 -22.69 24.21
CA ASN A 90 -3.79 -21.42 23.94
C ASN A 90 -2.80 -20.30 23.57
N GLY A 91 -1.65 -20.24 24.24
CA GLY A 91 -0.58 -19.30 23.89
C GLY A 91 -0.02 -19.53 22.48
N ALA A 92 0.22 -20.79 22.12
CA ALA A 92 0.67 -21.16 20.77
C ALA A 92 -0.37 -20.84 19.70
N ALA A 93 -1.65 -21.16 19.94
CA ALA A 93 -2.76 -20.83 19.04
C ALA A 93 -2.88 -19.31 18.82
N THR A 94 -2.74 -18.52 19.89
CA THR A 94 -2.75 -17.05 19.80
C THR A 94 -1.63 -16.52 18.91
N ILE A 95 -0.41 -17.07 19.03
CA ILE A 95 0.72 -16.68 18.18
C ILE A 95 0.45 -17.04 16.72
N ASN A 96 -0.11 -18.22 16.43
CA ASN A 96 -0.45 -18.62 15.07
C ASN A 96 -1.47 -17.69 14.43
N ILE A 97 -2.54 -17.32 15.16
CA ILE A 97 -3.54 -16.35 14.69
C ILE A 97 -2.88 -14.99 14.37
N LEU A 98 -1.94 -14.54 15.19
CA LEU A 98 -1.22 -13.29 14.95
C LEU A 98 -0.32 -13.37 13.71
N ILE A 99 0.33 -14.52 13.48
CA ILE A 99 1.13 -14.78 12.28
C ILE A 99 0.23 -14.73 11.03
N GLU A 100 -0.91 -15.42 11.03
CA GLU A 100 -1.86 -15.42 9.92
C GLU A 100 -2.36 -14.02 9.58
N LYS A 101 -2.69 -13.21 10.60
CA LYS A 101 -3.10 -11.81 10.41
C LYS A 101 -1.99 -10.96 9.78
N ILE A 102 -0.73 -11.17 10.17
CA ILE A 102 0.42 -10.46 9.58
C ILE A 102 0.56 -10.86 8.10
N ILE A 103 0.53 -12.16 7.79
CA ILE A 103 0.64 -12.67 6.41
C ILE A 103 -0.48 -12.10 5.53
N ALA A 104 -1.72 -12.09 6.02
CA ALA A 104 -2.85 -11.52 5.29
C ALA A 104 -2.63 -10.03 4.97
N LYS A 105 -2.10 -9.26 5.92
CA LYS A 105 -1.79 -7.84 5.71
C LYS A 105 -0.61 -7.61 4.76
N GLU A 106 0.40 -8.48 4.78
CA GLU A 106 1.50 -8.46 3.81
C GLU A 106 0.97 -8.73 2.38
N ALA A 107 0.05 -9.69 2.23
CA ALA A 107 -0.61 -9.97 0.96
C ALA A 107 -1.46 -8.78 0.47
N GLU A 108 -2.20 -8.11 1.36
CA GLU A 108 -2.96 -6.89 1.00
C GLU A 108 -2.04 -5.77 0.48
N VAL A 109 -0.85 -5.60 1.09
CA VAL A 109 0.14 -4.62 0.62
C VAL A 109 0.66 -4.98 -0.77
N GLU A 110 0.97 -6.25 -1.03
CA GLU A 110 1.47 -6.68 -2.34
C GLU A 110 0.39 -6.58 -3.44
N GLN A 111 -0.88 -6.89 -3.12
CA GLN A 111 -1.99 -6.68 -4.05
C GLN A 111 -2.17 -5.20 -4.44
N LEU A 112 -2.02 -4.28 -3.48
CA LEU A 112 -2.01 -2.85 -3.78
C LEU A 112 -0.84 -2.47 -4.67
N ARG A 113 0.33 -3.10 -4.51
CA ARG A 113 1.48 -2.86 -5.39
C ARG A 113 1.18 -3.27 -6.84
N GLN A 114 0.61 -4.46 -7.03
CA GLN A 114 0.33 -5.05 -8.34
C GLN A 114 -0.83 -4.38 -9.09
N THR A 115 -1.84 -3.88 -8.38
CA THR A 115 -2.95 -3.14 -9.02
C THR A 115 -2.52 -1.79 -9.61
N GLY A 116 -1.32 -1.29 -9.28
CA GLY A 116 -0.76 -0.07 -9.88
C GLY A 116 -0.16 -0.25 -11.28
N THR A 117 0.29 -1.45 -11.65
CA THR A 117 1.05 -1.63 -12.90
C THR A 117 0.18 -1.67 -14.15
N ALA A 118 -1.14 -1.81 -14.01
CA ALA A 118 -2.07 -1.83 -15.14
C ALA A 118 -2.49 -0.42 -15.60
N ASP A 119 -2.43 0.58 -14.71
CA ASP A 119 -2.80 1.98 -14.99
C ASP A 119 -1.58 2.89 -15.23
N ASP A 120 -0.36 2.39 -15.02
CA ASP A 120 0.92 3.01 -15.39
C ASP A 120 1.21 2.87 -16.89
N GLN A 121 0.17 2.99 -17.73
CA GLN A 121 0.41 3.23 -19.14
C GLN A 121 1.04 4.63 -19.22
N PRO A 122 2.26 4.77 -19.74
CA PRO A 122 2.89 6.08 -19.83
C PRO A 122 1.93 6.99 -20.59
N LEU A 123 1.60 8.13 -20.00
CA LEU A 123 0.98 9.21 -20.76
C LEU A 123 1.92 9.44 -21.93
N GLU A 124 1.49 9.07 -23.15
CA GLU A 124 2.25 9.37 -24.36
C GLU A 124 2.42 10.89 -24.38
N THR A 125 3.59 11.36 -23.95
CA THR A 125 3.98 12.74 -24.14
C THR A 125 4.26 12.85 -25.64
N SER A 126 3.23 13.14 -26.44
CA SER A 126 3.40 13.64 -27.80
C SER A 126 3.96 15.05 -27.73
N GLY A 127 5.18 15.17 -27.22
CA GLY A 127 5.94 16.41 -27.05
C GLY A 127 7.11 16.43 -28.02
N GLU A 128 6.84 16.38 -29.33
CA GLU A 128 7.76 16.97 -30.29
C GLU A 128 7.60 18.49 -30.16
N VAL A 129 8.38 19.06 -29.24
CA VAL A 129 8.52 20.51 -29.14
C VAL A 129 9.51 20.91 -30.23
N ALA A 130 8.97 21.23 -31.41
CA ALA A 130 9.68 21.94 -32.48
C ALA A 130 9.68 23.45 -32.21
#